data_AF-A0A2G8R3V0-F1
#
_entry.id   AF-A0A2G8R3V0-F1
#
_cell.length_a   1.000
_cell.length_b   1.000
_cell.length_c   1.000
_cell.angle_alpha   90.00
_cell.angle_beta   90.00
_cell.angle_gamma   90.00
#
_symmetry.space_group_name_H-M   'P 1'
#
loop_
_entity.id
_entity.type
_entity.pdbx_description
1 polymer ?
#
loop_
_entity_poly.entity_id
_entity_poly.type
_entity_poly.pdbx_seq_one_letter_code
_entity_poly.pdbx_strand_id
1 'polypeptide(L)'
;MDMLKPADLPDDIAALKALLVASEGRNLRKQDRIDQLEKLVADFRRALFGARSEKTDPEQFELALEDIETAMAAVHAEDAALDPPASRATKPRNTNRGSLPKHLPRIEEVIEPEQTLCGCGAERHVIGEDTSERLDIIPAQFRVIVTRRPKYACRSCTNGVVQAPAPARLIPGGMPTEATVAHVLVSKYADHLPLYRQAQIYSRQGIDLDRSTLAGW
;
A
#
# COMPACT_ATOMS: atom_id res chain seq x y z
N MET A 1 19.52 -37.82 -12.56
CA MET A 1 18.19 -38.44 -12.58
C MET A 1 18.42 -39.90 -12.87
N ASP A 2 18.55 -40.71 -11.83
CA ASP A 2 18.83 -42.14 -11.99
C ASP A 2 17.60 -42.80 -12.62
N MET A 3 17.75 -43.25 -13.86
CA MET A 3 16.75 -44.08 -14.52
C MET A 3 16.92 -45.50 -13.99
N LEU A 4 15.86 -46.04 -13.38
CA LEU A 4 15.77 -47.45 -13.00
C LEU A 4 16.15 -48.33 -14.20
N LYS A 5 17.17 -49.18 -14.04
CA LYS A 5 17.59 -50.11 -15.09
C LYS A 5 16.77 -51.41 -14.98
N PRO A 6 16.58 -52.15 -16.09
CA PRO A 6 15.83 -53.41 -16.10
C PRO A 6 16.33 -54.43 -15.07
N ALA A 7 17.64 -54.40 -14.76
CA ALA A 7 18.29 -55.29 -13.81
C ALA A 7 17.96 -55.00 -12.32
N ASP A 8 17.37 -53.83 -12.02
CA ASP A 8 17.02 -53.41 -10.65
C ASP A 8 15.54 -53.69 -10.32
N LEU A 9 14.80 -54.29 -11.26
CA LEU A 9 13.38 -54.60 -11.11
C LEU A 9 13.18 -56.01 -10.54
N PRO A 10 12.21 -56.22 -9.63
CA PRO A 10 11.86 -57.55 -9.16
C PRO A 10 11.34 -58.44 -10.29
N ASP A 11 11.75 -59.71 -10.32
CA ASP A 11 11.24 -60.70 -11.30
C ASP A 11 9.85 -61.27 -10.94
N ASP A 12 9.35 -60.96 -9.73
CA ASP A 12 8.02 -61.37 -9.29
C ASP A 12 6.92 -60.50 -9.94
N ILE A 13 5.98 -61.17 -10.62
CA ILE A 13 4.84 -60.54 -11.30
C ILE A 13 3.98 -59.75 -10.30
N ALA A 14 3.83 -60.21 -9.07
CA ALA A 14 3.05 -59.48 -8.06
C ALA A 14 3.76 -58.18 -7.63
N ALA A 15 5.07 -58.25 -7.38
CA ALA A 15 5.89 -57.07 -7.09
C ALA A 15 5.93 -56.06 -8.26
N LEU A 16 6.01 -56.51 -9.51
CA LEU A 16 5.96 -55.64 -10.70
C LEU A 16 4.60 -54.94 -10.84
N LYS A 17 3.48 -55.65 -10.60
CA LYS A 17 2.14 -55.05 -10.62
C LYS A 17 1.98 -53.98 -9.54
N ALA A 18 2.51 -54.21 -8.34
CA ALA A 18 2.48 -53.21 -7.26
C ALA A 18 3.30 -51.95 -7.60
N LEU A 19 4.48 -52.12 -8.20
CA LEU A 19 5.31 -51.00 -8.67
C LEU A 19 4.63 -50.20 -9.79
N LEU A 20 3.92 -50.87 -10.70
CA LEU A 20 3.21 -50.23 -11.80
C LEU A 20 2.06 -49.37 -11.27
N VAL A 21 1.24 -49.90 -10.36
CA VAL A 21 0.16 -49.15 -9.70
C VAL A 21 0.71 -47.95 -8.92
N ALA A 22 1.82 -48.12 -8.19
CA ALA A 22 2.48 -47.01 -7.49
C ALA A 22 3.10 -45.97 -8.44
N SER A 23 3.57 -46.39 -9.62
CA SER A 23 4.07 -45.49 -10.67
C SER A 23 2.93 -44.69 -11.30
N GLU A 24 1.82 -45.34 -11.65
CA GLU A 24 0.62 -44.70 -12.18
C GLU A 24 0.03 -43.68 -11.19
N GLY A 25 -0.04 -44.04 -9.90
CA GLY A 25 -0.46 -43.10 -8.86
C GLY A 25 0.44 -41.86 -8.74
N ARG A 26 1.76 -42.03 -8.89
CA ARG A 26 2.70 -40.89 -8.92
C ARG A 26 2.57 -40.06 -10.20
N ASN A 27 2.29 -40.69 -11.34
CA ASN A 27 2.10 -39.98 -12.61
C ASN A 27 0.81 -39.16 -12.61
N LEU A 28 -0.27 -39.70 -12.05
CA LEU A 28 -1.54 -38.96 -11.88
C LEU A 28 -1.34 -37.69 -11.03
N ARG A 29 -0.67 -37.82 -9.88
CA ARG A 29 -0.36 -36.66 -9.03
C ARG A 29 0.49 -35.61 -9.74
N LYS A 30 1.47 -36.05 -10.54
CA LYS A 30 2.29 -35.13 -11.36
C LYS A 30 1.46 -34.46 -12.45
N GLN A 31 0.50 -35.18 -13.06
CA GLN A 31 -0.39 -34.62 -14.07
C GLN A 31 -1.31 -33.57 -13.46
N ASP A 32 -1.95 -33.86 -12.33
CA ASP A 32 -2.76 -32.88 -11.59
C ASP A 32 -1.96 -31.62 -11.25
N ARG A 33 -0.68 -31.79 -10.89
CA ARG A 33 0.23 -30.68 -10.60
C ARG A 33 0.58 -29.86 -11.83
N ILE A 34 0.83 -30.52 -12.97
CA ILE A 34 1.08 -29.84 -14.25
C ILE A 34 -0.15 -29.03 -14.65
N ASP A 35 -1.34 -29.62 -14.59
CA ASP A 35 -2.58 -28.96 -14.96
C ASP A 35 -2.86 -27.72 -14.08
N GLN A 36 -2.57 -27.81 -12.78
CA GLN A 36 -2.64 -26.65 -11.87
C GLN A 36 -1.64 -25.55 -12.23
N LEU A 37 -0.38 -25.93 -12.49
CA LEU A 37 0.68 -24.97 -12.84
C LEU A 37 0.40 -24.30 -14.20
N GLU A 38 -0.09 -25.05 -15.18
CA GLU A 38 -0.47 -24.52 -16.48
C GLU A 38 -1.62 -23.51 -16.37
N LYS A 39 -2.61 -23.78 -15.51
CA LYS A 39 -3.69 -22.84 -15.22
C LYS A 39 -3.16 -21.54 -14.61
N LEU A 40 -2.29 -21.63 -13.60
CA LEU A 40 -1.66 -20.46 -12.98
C LEU A 40 -0.89 -19.64 -14.01
N VAL A 41 -0.07 -20.30 -14.84
CA VAL A 41 0.69 -19.63 -15.91
C VAL A 41 -0.24 -18.96 -16.94
N ALA A 42 -1.36 -19.59 -17.29
CA ALA A 42 -2.35 -19.01 -18.19
C ALA A 42 -3.02 -17.76 -17.58
N ASP A 43 -3.37 -17.81 -16.30
CA ASP A 43 -3.95 -16.67 -15.58
C ASP A 43 -2.95 -15.52 -15.45
N PHE A 44 -1.67 -15.82 -15.17
CA PHE A 44 -0.57 -14.86 -15.20
C PHE A 44 -0.39 -14.20 -16.56
N ARG A 45 -0.35 -14.98 -17.64
CA ARG A 45 -0.21 -14.45 -19.00
C ARG A 45 -1.41 -13.56 -19.37
N ARG A 46 -2.61 -13.92 -18.92
CA ARG A 46 -3.81 -13.10 -19.13
C ARG A 46 -3.74 -11.80 -18.33
N ALA A 47 -3.21 -11.81 -17.10
CA ALA A 47 -3.01 -10.59 -16.31
C ALA A 47 -1.96 -9.66 -16.97
N LEU A 48 -0.83 -10.21 -17.41
CA LEU A 48 0.27 -9.44 -18.01
C LEU A 48 -0.05 -8.92 -19.42
N PHE A 49 -0.73 -9.71 -20.25
CA PHE A 49 -0.87 -9.45 -21.69
C PHE A 49 -2.32 -9.38 -22.19
N GLY A 50 -3.31 -9.65 -21.35
CA GLY A 50 -4.72 -9.74 -21.76
C GLY A 50 -5.44 -8.39 -21.90
N ALA A 51 -4.95 -7.33 -21.27
CA ALA A 51 -5.55 -6.00 -21.38
C ALA A 51 -4.91 -5.21 -22.54
N ARG A 52 -5.64 -5.09 -23.66
CA ARG A 52 -5.19 -4.39 -24.89
C ARG A 52 -5.31 -2.86 -24.85
N SER A 53 -5.53 -2.25 -23.69
CA SER A 53 -5.72 -0.79 -23.57
C SER A 53 -4.77 -0.18 -22.54
N GLU A 54 -3.68 0.34 -23.09
CA GLU A 54 -2.78 1.41 -22.62
C GLU A 54 -2.15 1.32 -21.21
N LYS A 55 -0.89 0.84 -21.21
CA LYS A 55 0.17 1.08 -20.22
C LYS A 55 -0.19 0.78 -18.76
N THR A 56 -0.08 -0.50 -18.40
CA THR A 56 0.03 -0.95 -17.01
C THR A 56 1.50 -0.92 -16.58
N ASP A 57 1.76 -0.30 -15.43
CA ASP A 57 3.08 -0.25 -14.78
C ASP A 57 3.46 -1.65 -14.25
N PRO A 58 4.70 -2.15 -14.46
CA PRO A 58 5.18 -3.39 -13.84
C PRO A 58 4.91 -3.47 -12.33
N GLU A 59 4.97 -2.36 -11.59
CA GLU A 59 4.73 -2.32 -10.15
C GLU A 59 3.25 -2.54 -9.77
N GLN A 60 2.31 -2.31 -10.69
CA GLN A 60 0.90 -2.61 -10.45
C GLN A 60 0.61 -4.12 -10.43
N PHE A 61 1.56 -4.94 -10.92
CA PHE A 61 1.52 -6.39 -10.79
C PHE A 61 2.07 -6.88 -9.46
N GLU A 62 2.72 -6.05 -8.63
CA GLU A 62 3.24 -6.49 -7.32
C GLU A 62 2.11 -7.03 -6.43
N LEU A 63 0.94 -6.40 -6.41
CA LEU A 63 -0.19 -6.89 -5.62
C LEU A 63 -0.70 -8.26 -6.14
N ALA A 64 -0.76 -8.43 -7.47
CA ALA A 64 -1.13 -9.71 -8.06
C ALA A 64 -0.04 -10.78 -7.89
N LEU A 65 1.23 -10.37 -7.85
CA LEU A 65 2.37 -11.23 -7.59
C LEU A 65 2.41 -11.64 -6.11
N GLU A 66 2.12 -10.76 -5.17
CA GLU A 66 1.98 -11.05 -3.74
C GLU A 66 0.85 -12.05 -3.47
N ASP A 67 -0.31 -11.87 -4.12
CA ASP A 67 -1.43 -12.82 -4.03
C ASP A 67 -1.02 -14.22 -4.55
N ILE A 68 -0.20 -14.26 -5.60
CA ILE A 68 0.24 -15.52 -6.18
C ILE A 68 1.42 -16.13 -5.41
N GLU A 69 2.34 -15.34 -4.87
CA GLU A 69 3.35 -15.78 -3.92
C GLU A 69 2.70 -16.40 -2.68
N THR A 70 1.61 -15.79 -2.20
CA THR A 70 0.80 -16.32 -1.09
C THR A 70 0.15 -17.65 -1.48
N ALA A 71 -0.43 -17.75 -2.68
CA ALA A 71 -1.00 -19.01 -3.18
C ALA A 71 0.08 -20.10 -3.37
N MET A 72 1.26 -19.74 -3.89
CA MET A 72 2.40 -20.65 -4.02
C MET A 72 2.90 -21.12 -2.66
N ALA A 73 2.99 -20.22 -1.67
CA ALA A 73 3.36 -20.57 -0.30
C ALA A 73 2.37 -21.54 0.34
N ALA A 74 1.07 -21.37 0.09
CA ALA A 74 0.04 -22.31 0.56
C ALA A 74 0.24 -23.71 -0.03
N VAL A 75 0.47 -23.82 -1.35
CA VAL A 75 0.70 -25.13 -1.96
C VAL A 75 2.03 -25.75 -1.52
N HIS A 76 3.08 -24.95 -1.36
CA HIS A 76 4.35 -25.44 -0.81
C HIS A 76 4.22 -25.92 0.64
N ALA A 77 3.32 -25.32 1.44
CA ALA A 77 3.01 -25.78 2.78
C ALA A 77 2.24 -27.11 2.77
N GLU A 78 1.31 -27.29 1.82
CA GLU A 78 0.62 -28.58 1.59
C GLU A 78 1.61 -29.67 1.16
N ASP A 79 2.53 -29.35 0.25
CA ASP A 79 3.61 -30.26 -0.19
C ASP A 79 4.55 -30.62 0.98
N ALA A 80 4.90 -29.65 1.84
CA ALA A 80 5.75 -29.89 3.03
C ALA A 80 5.03 -30.66 4.16
N ALA A 81 3.70 -30.63 4.20
CA ALA A 81 2.92 -31.47 5.11
C ALA A 81 2.87 -32.94 4.65
N LEU A 82 3.00 -33.17 3.33
CA LEU A 82 3.04 -34.51 2.72
C LEU A 82 4.43 -35.15 2.80
N ASP A 83 5.51 -34.37 2.81
CA ASP A 83 6.89 -34.85 3.01
C ASP A 83 7.71 -33.81 3.79
N PRO A 84 7.83 -33.91 5.13
CA PRO A 84 8.39 -32.86 5.96
C PRO A 84 9.92 -32.75 5.78
N PRO A 85 10.46 -31.63 5.27
CA PRO A 85 11.90 -31.41 5.28
C PRO A 85 12.39 -31.22 6.72
N ALA A 86 13.58 -31.75 7.01
CA ALA A 86 14.24 -31.58 8.31
C ALA A 86 14.24 -30.10 8.74
N SER A 87 13.72 -29.85 9.94
CA SER A 87 13.37 -28.52 10.45
C SER A 87 14.49 -27.51 10.28
N ARG A 88 14.35 -26.59 9.31
CA ARG A 88 15.06 -25.32 9.35
C ARG A 88 14.25 -24.38 10.22
N ALA A 89 14.80 -24.05 11.38
CA ALA A 89 14.27 -22.99 12.23
C ALA A 89 14.12 -21.71 11.41
N THR A 90 12.88 -21.28 11.20
CA THR A 90 12.56 -20.03 10.53
C THR A 90 13.19 -18.90 11.34
N LYS A 91 14.17 -18.19 10.76
CA LYS A 91 14.75 -17.01 11.41
C LYS A 91 13.63 -16.03 11.75
N PRO A 92 13.58 -15.47 12.97
CA PRO A 92 12.61 -14.45 13.29
C PRO A 92 12.78 -13.28 12.31
N ARG A 93 11.69 -12.92 11.61
CA ARG A 93 11.66 -11.72 10.76
C ARG A 93 12.05 -10.54 11.64
N ASN A 94 13.16 -9.89 11.31
CA ASN A 94 13.57 -8.65 11.95
C ASN A 94 12.53 -7.58 11.60
N THR A 95 11.49 -7.47 12.42
CA THR A 95 10.49 -6.42 12.26
C THR A 95 11.15 -5.12 12.68
N ASN A 96 11.47 -4.27 11.70
CA ASN A 96 11.98 -2.94 11.93
C ASN A 96 10.86 -2.12 12.59
N ARG A 97 10.71 -2.24 13.91
CA ARG A 97 9.82 -1.41 14.74
C ARG A 97 10.47 -0.05 15.04
N GLY A 98 11.31 0.44 14.11
CA GLY A 98 12.24 1.54 14.29
C GLY A 98 11.62 2.75 14.99
N SER A 99 12.45 3.48 15.75
CA SER A 99 12.03 4.70 16.43
C SER A 99 11.47 5.72 15.44
N LEU A 100 10.33 6.35 15.77
CA LEU A 100 9.75 7.38 14.91
C LEU A 100 10.69 8.60 14.82
N PRO A 101 10.84 9.23 13.63
CA PRO A 101 11.76 10.34 13.46
C PRO A 101 11.47 11.51 14.41
N LYS A 102 12.50 12.09 15.03
CA LYS A 102 12.40 13.17 16.03
C LYS A 102 11.82 14.49 15.52
N HIS A 103 11.77 14.70 14.22
CA HIS A 103 11.26 15.93 13.62
C HIS A 103 9.73 15.92 13.41
N LEU A 104 9.08 14.74 13.52
CA LEU A 104 7.62 14.66 13.42
C LEU A 104 6.97 15.33 14.65
N PRO A 105 5.83 16.02 14.49
CA PRO A 105 5.11 16.57 15.63
C PRO A 105 4.61 15.43 16.54
N ARG A 106 4.79 15.58 17.86
CA ARG A 106 4.18 14.70 18.87
C ARG A 106 2.92 15.36 19.39
N ILE A 107 1.80 14.67 19.32
CA ILE A 107 0.56 15.04 19.98
C ILE A 107 0.44 14.14 21.19
N GLU A 108 0.52 14.72 22.39
CA GLU A 108 0.46 13.97 23.65
C GLU A 108 -0.99 13.81 24.10
N GLU A 109 -1.42 12.56 24.27
CA GLU A 109 -2.70 12.22 24.87
C GLU A 109 -2.41 11.52 26.20
N VAL A 110 -2.72 12.20 27.30
CA VAL A 110 -2.55 11.67 28.66
C VAL A 110 -3.87 11.01 29.08
N ILE A 111 -3.83 9.70 29.29
CA ILE A 111 -4.98 8.93 29.78
C ILE A 111 -4.88 8.84 31.31
N GLU A 112 -5.67 9.63 32.01
CA GLU A 112 -5.74 9.62 33.46
C GLU A 112 -6.79 8.61 33.98
N PRO A 113 -6.58 8.01 35.17
CA PRO A 113 -7.60 7.19 35.80
C PRO A 113 -8.83 8.03 36.17
N GLU A 114 -10.02 7.42 36.14
CA GLU A 114 -11.29 8.11 36.46
C GLU A 114 -11.30 8.76 37.85
N GLN A 115 -10.53 8.22 38.80
CA GLN A 115 -10.35 8.79 40.13
C GLN A 115 -8.87 8.84 40.50
N THR A 116 -8.41 10.05 40.81
CA THR A 116 -7.07 10.31 41.35
C THR A 116 -7.03 10.25 42.87
N LEU A 117 -8.18 10.01 43.54
CA LEU A 117 -8.22 9.82 44.97
C LEU A 117 -7.80 8.39 45.35
N CYS A 118 -7.03 8.30 46.42
CA CYS A 118 -6.75 7.04 47.10
C CYS A 118 -7.96 6.63 47.93
N GLY A 119 -8.12 5.33 48.20
CA GLY A 119 -9.20 4.84 49.08
C GLY A 119 -9.13 5.39 50.51
N CYS A 120 -8.00 5.99 50.91
CA CYS A 120 -7.85 6.72 52.18
C CYS A 120 -8.24 8.21 52.12
N GLY A 121 -8.68 8.73 50.96
CA GLY A 121 -9.08 10.12 50.76
C GLY A 121 -7.95 11.09 50.39
N ALA A 122 -6.69 10.62 50.35
CA ALA A 122 -5.56 11.42 49.87
C ALA A 122 -5.47 11.40 48.33
N GLU A 123 -4.91 12.45 47.74
CA GLU A 123 -4.67 12.54 46.29
C GLU A 123 -3.46 11.66 45.88
N ARG A 124 -3.62 10.88 44.80
CA ARG A 124 -2.54 10.10 44.20
C ARG A 124 -1.67 11.03 43.37
N HIS A 125 -0.35 10.92 43.54
CA HIS A 125 0.61 11.61 42.69
C HIS A 125 1.18 10.65 41.63
N VAL A 126 1.67 11.22 40.53
CA VAL A 126 2.30 10.48 39.44
C VAL A 126 3.69 9.99 39.88
N ILE A 127 3.96 8.69 39.73
CA ILE A 127 5.24 8.05 40.13
C ILE A 127 6.10 7.72 38.90
N GLY A 128 5.46 7.50 37.75
CA GLY A 128 6.08 7.19 36.47
C GLY A 128 5.00 7.03 35.41
N GLU A 129 5.42 6.99 34.15
CA GLU A 129 4.53 6.83 33.01
C GLU A 129 5.14 5.82 32.02
N ASP A 130 4.28 5.04 31.40
CA ASP A 130 4.64 4.20 30.26
C ASP A 130 4.31 4.98 28.98
N THR A 131 5.33 5.32 28.20
CA THR A 131 5.16 6.03 26.94
C THR A 131 5.13 5.06 25.76
N SER A 132 4.10 5.13 24.93
CA SER A 132 4.07 4.44 23.64
C SER A 132 3.88 5.44 22.50
N GLU A 133 4.82 5.49 21.56
CA GLU A 133 4.66 6.30 20.35
C GLU A 133 3.89 5.52 19.28
N ARG A 134 2.91 6.18 18.65
CA ARG A 134 2.15 5.65 17.51
C ARG A 134 2.21 6.66 16.37
N LEU A 135 2.45 6.18 15.16
CA LEU A 135 2.41 7.02 13.97
C LEU A 135 0.95 7.23 13.57
N ASP A 136 0.49 8.46 13.68
CA ASP A 136 -0.82 8.89 13.15
C ASP A 136 -0.66 9.58 11.79
N ILE A 137 -1.69 9.51 10.96
CA ILE A 137 -1.73 10.13 9.64
C ILE A 137 -2.95 11.04 9.56
N ILE A 138 -2.69 12.34 9.44
CA ILE A 138 -3.70 13.31 9.05
C ILE A 138 -3.70 13.37 7.51
N PRO A 139 -4.80 13.01 6.84
CA PRO A 139 -4.89 13.13 5.37
C PRO A 139 -4.64 14.56 4.91
N ALA A 140 -4.36 14.74 3.61
CA ALA A 140 -4.17 16.06 3.02
C ALA A 140 -5.34 16.99 3.38
N GLN A 141 -5.06 18.05 4.16
CA GLN A 141 -6.04 19.06 4.53
C GLN A 141 -6.09 20.15 3.45
N PHE A 142 -7.23 20.26 2.77
CA PHE A 142 -7.48 21.31 1.80
C PHE A 142 -7.99 22.57 2.49
N ARG A 143 -7.39 23.73 2.18
CA ARG A 143 -7.81 25.04 2.71
C ARG A 143 -7.93 26.06 1.60
N VAL A 144 -8.86 27.00 1.77
CA VAL A 144 -9.05 28.13 0.86
C VAL A 144 -8.34 29.37 1.40
N ILE A 145 -7.40 29.92 0.62
CA ILE A 145 -6.75 31.18 0.96
C ILE A 145 -7.54 32.34 0.32
N VAL A 146 -8.19 33.16 1.16
CA VAL A 146 -8.97 34.31 0.71
C VAL A 146 -8.16 35.60 0.85
N THR A 147 -7.61 36.09 -0.26
CA THR A 147 -6.91 37.38 -0.29
C THR A 147 -7.89 38.53 -0.52
N ARG A 148 -8.13 39.37 0.49
CA ARG A 148 -8.96 40.58 0.38
C ARG A 148 -8.09 41.80 0.12
N ARG A 149 -8.41 42.55 -0.94
CA ARG A 149 -7.75 43.82 -1.29
C ARG A 149 -8.77 44.96 -1.21
N PRO A 150 -9.00 45.55 -0.03
CA PRO A 150 -9.95 46.65 0.11
C PRO A 150 -9.53 47.87 -0.72
N LYS A 151 -10.53 48.57 -1.25
CA LYS A 151 -10.37 49.85 -1.95
C LYS A 151 -10.68 50.96 -0.95
N TYR A 152 -9.81 51.95 -0.86
CA TYR A 152 -9.97 53.10 0.01
C TYR A 152 -10.21 54.35 -0.82
N ALA A 153 -11.13 55.19 -0.36
CA ALA A 153 -11.40 56.48 -0.95
C ALA A 153 -11.68 57.49 0.17
N CYS A 154 -11.18 58.71 0.04
CA CYS A 154 -11.47 59.76 1.00
C CYS A 154 -12.87 60.36 0.73
N ARG A 155 -13.74 60.37 1.74
CA ARG A 155 -15.10 60.95 1.63
C ARG A 155 -15.12 62.47 1.57
N SER A 156 -14.09 63.13 2.11
CA SER A 156 -14.07 64.59 2.27
C SER A 156 -13.55 65.34 1.06
N CYS A 157 -12.60 64.75 0.31
CA CYS A 157 -11.99 65.41 -0.85
C CYS A 157 -12.27 64.71 -2.19
N THR A 158 -12.99 63.59 -2.18
CA THR A 158 -13.36 62.79 -3.38
C THR A 158 -12.16 62.38 -4.25
N ASN A 159 -10.94 62.46 -3.69
CA ASN A 159 -9.72 62.37 -4.47
C ASN A 159 -9.26 60.92 -4.58
N GLY A 160 -9.61 60.30 -5.71
CA GLY A 160 -9.12 58.98 -6.14
C GLY A 160 -9.53 57.78 -5.28
N VAL A 161 -9.50 56.59 -5.90
CA VAL A 161 -9.63 55.30 -5.21
C VAL A 161 -8.25 54.64 -5.19
N VAL A 162 -7.77 54.29 -4.00
CA VAL A 162 -6.48 53.62 -3.80
C VAL A 162 -6.72 52.16 -3.43
N GLN A 163 -5.98 51.25 -4.06
CA GLN A 163 -6.00 49.83 -3.76
C GLN A 163 -4.58 49.27 -3.88
N ALA A 164 -4.14 48.46 -2.92
CA ALA A 164 -2.88 47.73 -3.04
C ALA A 164 -2.91 46.83 -4.28
N PRO A 165 -1.83 46.66 -5.07
CA PRO A 165 -1.79 45.83 -6.28
C PRO A 165 -2.04 44.34 -5.98
N ALA A 166 -2.39 43.56 -7.01
CA ALA A 166 -2.63 42.13 -6.84
C ALA A 166 -1.27 41.44 -6.65
N PRO A 167 -1.12 40.54 -5.66
CA PRO A 167 0.02 39.65 -5.64
C PRO A 167 0.07 38.84 -6.94
N ALA A 168 1.28 38.67 -7.48
CA ALA A 168 1.50 37.75 -8.59
C ALA A 168 1.17 36.33 -8.14
N ARG A 169 0.72 35.50 -9.10
CA ARG A 169 0.39 34.08 -8.89
C ARG A 169 1.11 33.27 -9.94
N LEU A 170 1.51 32.04 -9.58
CA LEU A 170 2.11 31.10 -10.53
C LEU A 170 1.25 30.87 -11.78
N ILE A 171 -0.05 30.63 -11.58
CA ILE A 171 -1.04 30.53 -12.65
C ILE A 171 -1.94 31.76 -12.60
N PRO A 172 -1.86 32.69 -13.58
CA PRO A 172 -2.70 33.88 -13.60
C PRO A 172 -4.19 33.54 -13.60
N GLY A 173 -4.93 34.02 -12.59
CA GLY A 173 -6.35 33.72 -12.42
C GLY A 173 -6.67 32.29 -11.98
N GLY A 174 -5.65 31.45 -11.78
CA GLY A 174 -5.79 30.08 -11.33
C GLY A 174 -6.28 29.99 -9.88
N MET A 175 -7.05 28.92 -9.62
CA MET A 175 -7.41 28.49 -8.26
C MET A 175 -6.22 27.98 -7.43
N PRO A 176 -5.26 27.19 -7.97
CA PRO A 176 -4.28 26.54 -7.12
C PRO A 176 -3.26 27.56 -6.60
N THR A 177 -2.80 27.30 -5.38
CA THR A 177 -1.59 27.94 -4.84
C THR A 177 -0.35 27.22 -5.35
N GLU A 178 0.82 27.83 -5.17
CA GLU A 178 2.11 27.22 -5.49
C GLU A 178 2.29 25.87 -4.77
N ALA A 179 1.84 25.78 -3.52
CA ALA A 179 1.86 24.53 -2.75
C ALA A 179 0.92 23.47 -3.33
N THR A 180 -0.25 23.88 -3.83
CA THR A 180 -1.20 22.96 -4.48
C THR A 180 -0.64 22.40 -5.79
N VAL A 181 -0.02 23.25 -6.61
CA VAL A 181 0.66 22.82 -7.85
C VAL A 181 1.81 21.87 -7.52
N ALA A 182 2.65 22.22 -6.55
CA ALA A 182 3.76 21.37 -6.11
C ALA A 182 3.26 19.99 -5.64
N HIS A 183 2.18 19.93 -4.87
CA HIS A 183 1.59 18.67 -4.43
C HIS A 183 1.11 17.81 -5.60
N VAL A 184 0.42 18.39 -6.58
CA VAL A 184 -0.06 17.65 -7.77
C VAL A 184 1.12 17.10 -8.58
N LEU A 185 2.18 17.90 -8.75
CA LEU A 185 3.38 17.49 -9.48
C LEU A 185 4.14 16.37 -8.76
N VAL A 186 4.41 16.53 -7.46
CA VAL A 186 5.10 15.50 -6.66
C VAL A 186 4.27 14.21 -6.64
N SER A 187 2.97 14.32 -6.37
CA SER A 187 2.08 13.16 -6.37
C SER A 187 2.09 12.43 -7.71
N LYS A 188 2.10 13.16 -8.83
CA LYS A 188 2.08 12.56 -10.18
C LYS A 188 3.40 11.91 -10.55
N TYR A 189 4.51 12.61 -10.31
CA TYR A 189 5.81 12.28 -10.90
C TYR A 189 6.77 11.58 -9.94
N ALA A 190 6.66 11.84 -8.63
CA ALA A 190 7.47 11.17 -7.61
C ALA A 190 6.71 10.02 -6.94
N ASP A 191 5.40 10.18 -6.71
CA ASP A 191 4.59 9.18 -6.02
C ASP A 191 3.71 8.35 -6.97
N HIS A 192 3.92 8.49 -8.29
CA HIS A 192 3.26 7.71 -9.33
C HIS A 192 1.71 7.71 -9.26
N LEU A 193 1.11 8.77 -8.72
CA LEU A 193 -0.33 8.90 -8.54
C LEU A 193 -0.97 9.59 -9.76
N PRO A 194 -1.68 8.86 -10.66
CA PRO A 194 -2.17 9.45 -11.90
C PRO A 194 -3.25 10.50 -11.64
N LEU A 195 -3.34 11.51 -12.52
CA LEU A 195 -4.22 12.66 -12.33
C LEU A 195 -5.71 12.31 -12.14
N TYR A 196 -6.23 11.26 -12.79
CA TYR A 196 -7.63 10.85 -12.57
C TYR A 196 -7.86 10.36 -11.14
N ARG A 197 -6.86 9.70 -10.53
CA ARG A 197 -6.92 9.19 -9.16
C ARG A 197 -6.75 10.34 -8.17
N GLN A 198 -5.91 11.32 -8.47
CA GLN A 198 -5.83 12.56 -7.70
C GLN A 198 -7.18 13.31 -7.69
N ALA A 199 -7.83 13.45 -8.85
CA ALA A 199 -9.17 14.05 -8.94
C ALA A 199 -10.21 13.30 -8.08
N GLN A 200 -10.19 11.96 -8.07
CA GLN A 200 -11.05 11.16 -7.19
C GLN A 200 -10.74 11.37 -5.70
N ILE A 201 -9.46 11.51 -5.33
CA ILE A 201 -9.06 11.80 -3.94
C ILE A 201 -9.60 13.16 -3.51
N TYR A 202 -9.55 14.17 -4.39
CA TYR A 202 -10.09 15.49 -4.11
C TYR A 202 -11.62 15.45 -3.98
N SER A 203 -12.30 14.68 -4.84
CA SER A 203 -13.76 14.50 -4.78
C SER A 203 -14.22 13.86 -3.46
N ARG A 204 -13.43 12.94 -2.87
CA ARG A 204 -13.71 12.41 -1.51
C ARG A 204 -13.69 13.48 -0.42
N GLN A 205 -13.05 14.61 -0.66
CA GLN A 205 -13.03 15.78 0.23
C GLN A 205 -14.03 16.86 -0.21
N GLY A 206 -14.93 16.54 -1.14
CA GLY A 206 -15.94 17.46 -1.68
C GLY A 206 -15.38 18.47 -2.68
N ILE A 207 -14.20 18.23 -3.25
CA ILE A 207 -13.56 19.09 -4.24
C ILE A 207 -13.61 18.40 -5.59
N ASP A 208 -14.62 18.72 -6.39
CA ASP A 208 -14.80 18.15 -7.72
C ASP A 208 -13.97 18.93 -8.75
N LEU A 209 -12.85 18.33 -9.18
CA LEU A 209 -12.00 18.86 -10.24
C LEU A 209 -11.90 17.85 -11.40
N ASP A 210 -11.90 18.37 -12.62
CA ASP A 210 -11.61 17.56 -13.79
C ASP A 210 -10.12 17.21 -13.87
N ARG A 211 -9.83 16.05 -14.46
CA ARG A 211 -8.46 15.65 -14.80
C ARG A 211 -7.76 16.70 -15.67
N SER A 212 -8.49 17.35 -16.58
CA SER A 212 -7.97 18.41 -17.45
C SER A 212 -7.55 19.65 -16.66
N THR A 213 -8.27 19.99 -15.59
CA THR A 213 -7.91 21.07 -14.67
C THR A 213 -6.55 20.79 -14.02
N LEU A 214 -6.37 19.59 -13.45
CA LEU A 214 -5.10 19.19 -12.85
C LEU A 214 -3.95 19.09 -13.87
N ALA A 215 -4.26 18.73 -15.13
CA ALA A 215 -3.26 18.66 -16.19
C ALA A 215 -2.83 20.06 -16.69
N GLY A 216 -3.66 21.06 -16.49
CA GLY A 216 -3.36 22.46 -16.82
C GLY A 216 -2.62 23.21 -15.72
N TRP A 217 -2.28 22.54 -14.62
CA TRP A 217 -1.50 23.09 -13.51
C TRP A 217 -0.01 22.80 -13.65
#